data_AF-A0A7S2NZ72-F1
#
_entry.id   AF-A0A7S2NZ72-F1
#
_cell.length_a   1.000
_cell.length_b   1.000
_cell.length_c   1.000
_cell.angle_alpha   90.00
_cell.angle_beta   90.00
_cell.angle_gamma   90.00
#
_symmetry.space_group_name_H-M   'P 1'
#
loop_
_entity.id
_entity.type
_entity.pdbx_description
1 polymer ?
#
loop_
_entity_poly.entity_id
_entity_poly.type
_entity_poly.pdbx_seq_one_letter_code
_entity_poly.pdbx_strand_id
1 'polypeptide(L)'
;AVFGAVFQGIGDREWLNEADFLLALDAGVKEAFPRRVLAGVPQQDFERTVLAAHDRAFEEQRFLPVMWEEVQALVPSCYGPKARRKVYDALERARAVAVQVAGDASDPAQVKGFMSRWVEESIKSLRISTMGDPSSALPKDTAERLFHRLLERGTLPIPLTAQHGPPPPNWPFVEYCVHVSYLNHDREAAASAKRSGKGFGRGKGRGHEDRLAQCPEDAPKLKVEAKDEEHAVTDETPKEEVGDADHDAESLGVVRVDDGGDVPRWADDWREEARATEAQPRAALPGREGGWDRDWDWDRGPGTHELTPPFKRAKAGPEWQSRLDWG
;
A
#
# COMPACT_ATOMS: atom_id res chain seq x y z
N ALA A 1 -1.85 13.83 -3.16
CA ALA A 1 -3.15 14.45 -3.45
C ALA A 1 -3.49 14.42 -4.94
N VAL A 2 -2.67 15.00 -5.83
CA VAL A 2 -2.96 15.08 -7.28
C VAL A 2 -3.17 13.72 -7.93
N PHE A 3 -2.23 12.78 -7.77
CA PHE A 3 -2.36 11.43 -8.32
C PHE A 3 -3.61 10.70 -7.84
N GLY A 4 -4.03 10.89 -6.58
CA GLY A 4 -5.27 10.34 -6.08
C GLY A 4 -6.50 10.82 -6.85
N ALA A 5 -6.58 12.12 -7.17
CA ALA A 5 -7.67 12.68 -7.97
C ALA A 5 -7.65 12.15 -9.42
N VAL A 6 -6.46 11.99 -10.01
CA VAL A 6 -6.30 11.41 -11.36
C VAL A 6 -6.81 9.97 -11.38
N PHE A 7 -6.36 9.12 -10.46
CA PHE A 7 -6.79 7.72 -10.40
C PHE A 7 -8.28 7.57 -10.01
N GLN A 8 -8.84 8.49 -9.21
CA GLN A 8 -10.27 8.50 -8.94
C GLN A 8 -11.11 8.89 -10.17
N GLY A 9 -10.62 9.80 -11.01
CA GLY A 9 -11.36 10.29 -12.17
C GLY A 9 -11.22 9.43 -13.42
N ILE A 10 -10.03 8.85 -13.64
CA ILE A 10 -9.69 8.13 -14.88
C ILE A 10 -8.91 6.83 -14.62
N GLY A 11 -8.90 6.30 -13.39
CA GLY A 11 -8.21 5.05 -13.05
C GLY A 11 -8.75 3.80 -13.75
N ASP A 12 -9.94 3.89 -14.33
CA ASP A 12 -10.58 2.84 -15.13
C ASP A 12 -10.04 2.76 -16.56
N ARG A 13 -9.20 3.72 -16.98
CA ARG A 13 -8.66 3.78 -18.34
C ARG A 13 -7.41 2.94 -18.47
N GLU A 14 -7.43 1.97 -19.38
CA GLU A 14 -6.28 1.09 -19.66
C GLU A 14 -5.02 1.87 -20.04
N TRP A 15 -5.17 2.94 -20.83
CA TRP A 15 -4.07 3.80 -21.26
C TRP A 15 -3.44 4.61 -20.12
N LEU A 16 -4.05 4.70 -18.93
CA LEU A 16 -3.49 5.45 -17.81
C LEU A 16 -2.11 4.92 -17.41
N ASN A 17 -1.89 3.61 -17.58
CA ASN A 17 -0.59 3.00 -17.29
C ASN A 17 0.50 3.36 -18.30
N GLU A 18 0.13 3.88 -19.46
CA GLU A 18 1.03 4.32 -20.54
C GLU A 18 1.22 5.84 -20.54
N ALA A 19 0.42 6.57 -19.77
CA ALA A 19 0.48 8.02 -19.72
C ALA A 19 1.66 8.50 -18.88
N ASP A 20 2.48 9.38 -19.47
CA ASP A 20 3.57 10.06 -18.78
C ASP A 20 3.10 11.43 -18.27
N PHE A 21 3.01 11.59 -16.95
CA PHE A 21 2.65 12.84 -16.30
C PHE A 21 3.86 13.60 -15.75
N LEU A 22 5.08 13.14 -16.03
CA LEU A 22 6.30 13.70 -15.46
C LEU A 22 6.47 15.19 -15.82
N LEU A 23 6.24 15.55 -17.08
CA LEU A 23 6.36 16.94 -17.53
C LEU A 23 5.30 17.85 -16.91
N ALA A 24 4.07 17.33 -16.73
CA ALA A 24 3.01 18.07 -16.06
C ALA A 24 3.32 18.28 -14.57
N LEU A 25 3.90 17.28 -13.91
CA LEU A 25 4.34 17.36 -12.52
C LEU A 25 5.51 18.35 -12.37
N ASP A 26 6.51 18.29 -13.24
CA ASP A 26 7.64 19.24 -13.29
C ASP A 26 7.15 20.69 -13.38
N ALA A 27 6.26 20.98 -14.33
CA ALA A 27 5.66 22.30 -14.49
C ALA A 27 4.86 22.73 -13.26
N GLY A 28 4.04 21.82 -12.71
CA GLY A 28 3.25 22.08 -11.50
C GLY A 28 4.10 22.38 -10.28
N VAL A 29 5.23 21.69 -10.10
CA VAL A 29 6.19 21.98 -9.01
C VAL A 29 6.85 23.34 -9.23
N LYS A 30 7.28 23.67 -10.46
CA LYS A 30 7.87 24.98 -10.77
C LYS A 30 6.90 26.16 -10.56
N GLU A 31 5.60 25.93 -10.77
CA GLU A 31 4.56 26.92 -10.53
C GLU A 31 4.19 27.04 -9.04
N ALA A 32 4.05 25.92 -8.34
CA ALA A 32 3.60 25.89 -6.95
C ALA A 32 4.66 26.39 -5.95
N PHE A 33 5.95 26.21 -6.25
CA PHE A 33 7.03 26.60 -5.35
C PHE A 33 7.57 28.01 -5.68
N PRO A 34 7.83 28.86 -4.66
CA PRO A 34 8.42 30.17 -4.91
C PRO A 34 9.78 30.05 -5.62
N ARG A 35 9.99 30.84 -6.68
CA ARG A 35 11.25 30.83 -7.48
C ARG A 35 12.51 30.95 -6.64
N ARG A 36 12.46 31.72 -5.53
CA ARG A 36 13.59 31.87 -4.59
C ARG A 36 14.03 30.56 -3.93
N VAL A 37 13.11 29.61 -3.75
CA VAL A 37 13.40 28.28 -3.20
C VAL A 37 14.08 27.41 -4.26
N LEU A 38 13.62 27.48 -5.50
CA LEU A 38 14.16 26.69 -6.61
C LEU A 38 15.48 27.23 -7.16
N ALA A 39 15.77 28.53 -6.99
CA ALA A 39 16.96 29.18 -7.55
C ALA A 39 18.29 28.56 -7.11
N GLY A 40 18.33 27.90 -5.94
CA GLY A 40 19.53 27.24 -5.42
C GLY A 40 19.61 25.74 -5.70
N VAL A 41 18.61 25.15 -6.36
CA VAL A 41 18.55 23.70 -6.62
C VAL A 41 19.16 23.41 -8.00
N PRO A 42 20.20 22.57 -8.10
CA PRO A 42 20.69 22.12 -9.40
C PRO A 42 19.59 21.46 -10.22
N GLN A 43 19.48 21.80 -11.50
CA GLN A 43 18.43 21.29 -12.39
C GLN A 43 18.35 19.75 -12.39
N GLN A 44 19.50 19.08 -12.36
CA GLN A 44 19.58 17.62 -12.32
C GLN A 44 19.00 17.02 -11.02
N ASP A 45 19.26 17.64 -9.88
CA ASP A 45 18.74 17.16 -8.59
C ASP A 45 17.24 17.40 -8.49
N PHE A 46 16.77 18.53 -9.04
CA PHE A 46 15.35 18.82 -9.18
C PHE A 46 14.64 17.73 -10.00
N GLU A 47 15.11 17.47 -11.22
CA GLU A 47 14.51 16.47 -12.12
C GLU A 47 14.50 15.06 -11.51
N ARG A 48 15.62 14.65 -10.88
CA ARG A 48 15.71 13.36 -10.18
C ARG A 48 14.70 13.25 -9.05
N THR A 49 14.52 14.32 -8.29
CA THR A 49 13.57 14.36 -7.16
C THR A 49 12.12 14.31 -7.67
N VAL A 50 11.81 15.07 -8.73
CA VAL A 50 10.48 15.06 -9.35
C VAL A 50 10.16 13.68 -9.93
N LEU A 51 11.10 13.05 -10.63
CA LEU A 51 10.95 11.69 -11.16
C LEU A 51 10.73 10.67 -10.04
N ALA A 52 11.53 10.70 -8.98
CA ALA A 52 11.36 9.79 -7.85
C ALA A 52 10.01 9.98 -7.14
N ALA A 53 9.55 11.23 -7.00
CA ALA A 53 8.24 11.54 -6.43
C ALA A 53 7.09 11.10 -7.35
N HIS A 54 7.23 11.29 -8.66
CA HIS A 54 6.31 10.82 -9.69
C HIS A 54 6.12 9.30 -9.59
N ASP A 55 7.21 8.54 -9.72
CA ASP A 55 7.18 7.09 -9.78
C ASP A 55 6.62 6.50 -8.50
N ARG A 56 6.99 7.06 -7.34
CA ARG A 56 6.42 6.66 -6.05
C ARG A 56 4.91 6.90 -5.99
N ALA A 57 4.45 8.10 -6.34
CA ALA A 57 3.04 8.46 -6.24
C ALA A 57 2.19 7.65 -7.23
N PHE A 58 2.69 7.45 -8.45
CA PHE A 58 2.05 6.61 -9.46
C PHE A 58 1.94 5.15 -8.97
N GLU A 59 3.04 4.59 -8.49
CA GLU A 59 3.08 3.22 -7.99
C GLU A 59 2.10 3.02 -6.82
N GLU A 60 2.07 3.95 -5.85
CA GLU A 60 1.12 3.94 -4.73
C GLU A 60 -0.33 3.87 -5.22
N GLN A 61 -0.73 4.72 -6.17
CA GLN A 61 -2.10 4.71 -6.66
C GLN A 61 -2.45 3.46 -7.48
N ARG A 62 -1.46 2.84 -8.13
CA ARG A 62 -1.65 1.61 -8.89
C ARG A 62 -1.87 0.40 -7.99
N PHE A 63 -1.09 0.26 -6.91
CA PHE A 63 -1.10 -0.95 -6.09
C PHE A 63 -2.15 -0.93 -4.96
N LEU A 64 -2.42 0.22 -4.35
CA LEU A 64 -3.28 0.30 -3.15
C LEU A 64 -4.72 -0.20 -3.40
N PRO A 65 -5.39 0.16 -4.52
CA PRO A 65 -6.74 -0.35 -4.80
C PRO A 65 -6.77 -1.87 -4.97
N VAL A 66 -5.81 -2.42 -5.73
CA VAL A 66 -5.65 -3.87 -5.94
C VAL A 66 -5.48 -4.59 -4.60
N MET A 67 -4.61 -4.06 -3.74
CA MET A 67 -4.36 -4.64 -2.43
C MET A 67 -5.60 -4.61 -1.54
N TRP A 68 -6.34 -3.51 -1.54
CA TRP A 68 -7.58 -3.40 -0.77
C TRP A 68 -8.64 -4.40 -1.24
N GLU A 69 -8.82 -4.55 -2.55
CA GLU A 69 -9.76 -5.50 -3.15
C GLU A 69 -9.42 -6.95 -2.77
N GLU A 70 -8.16 -7.37 -2.88
CA GLU A 70 -7.77 -8.74 -2.52
C GLU A 70 -7.89 -8.99 -1.01
N VAL A 71 -7.59 -7.99 -0.16
CA VAL A 71 -7.84 -8.08 1.28
C VAL A 71 -9.33 -8.24 1.58
N GLN A 72 -10.20 -7.51 0.89
CA GLN A 72 -11.64 -7.65 1.05
C GLN A 72 -12.16 -9.01 0.60
N ALA A 73 -11.60 -9.55 -0.48
CA ALA A 73 -12.01 -10.82 -1.07
C ALA A 73 -11.56 -12.03 -0.25
N LEU A 74 -10.32 -12.01 0.27
CA LEU A 74 -9.70 -13.20 0.86
C LEU A 74 -9.75 -13.25 2.38
N VAL A 75 -9.78 -12.11 3.06
CA VAL A 75 -9.89 -12.09 4.54
C VAL A 75 -11.35 -12.33 4.92
N PRO A 76 -11.68 -13.46 5.58
CA PRO A 76 -13.06 -13.81 5.86
C PRO A 76 -13.79 -12.73 6.68
N SER A 77 -15.04 -12.45 6.30
CA SER A 77 -15.87 -11.46 6.98
C SER A 77 -16.15 -11.77 8.45
N CYS A 78 -16.02 -13.04 8.86
CA CYS A 78 -16.17 -13.48 10.25
C CYS A 78 -15.12 -12.88 11.21
N TYR A 79 -13.96 -12.45 10.71
CA TYR A 79 -12.96 -11.72 11.52
C TYR A 79 -13.31 -10.24 11.71
N GLY A 80 -14.36 -9.76 11.02
CA GLY A 80 -14.86 -8.40 11.11
C GLY A 80 -14.07 -7.37 10.29
N PRO A 81 -14.64 -6.15 10.11
CA PRO A 81 -14.02 -5.10 9.31
C PRO A 81 -12.67 -4.61 9.88
N LYS A 82 -12.49 -4.69 11.20
CA LYS A 82 -11.24 -4.30 11.87
C LYS A 82 -10.07 -5.20 11.47
N ALA A 83 -10.30 -6.51 11.29
CA ALA A 83 -9.24 -7.43 10.86
C ALA A 83 -8.75 -7.09 9.44
N ARG A 84 -9.68 -6.87 8.51
CA ARG A 84 -9.36 -6.44 7.13
C ARG A 84 -8.54 -5.17 7.11
N ARG A 85 -8.92 -4.17 7.92
CA ARG A 85 -8.16 -2.92 8.02
C ARG A 85 -6.73 -3.15 8.56
N LYS A 86 -6.58 -3.95 9.62
CA LYS A 86 -5.25 -4.30 10.16
C LYS A 86 -4.36 -5.01 9.13
N VAL A 87 -4.92 -5.94 8.36
CA VAL A 87 -4.18 -6.64 7.30
C VAL A 87 -3.74 -5.67 6.21
N TYR A 88 -4.65 -4.81 5.75
CA TYR A 88 -4.33 -3.78 4.76
C TYR A 88 -3.21 -2.83 5.26
N ASP A 89 -3.36 -2.25 6.45
CA ASP A 89 -2.37 -1.33 7.03
C ASP A 89 -1.02 -2.02 7.29
N ALA A 90 -1.02 -3.33 7.56
CA ALA A 90 0.21 -4.13 7.71
C ALA A 90 0.91 -4.34 6.36
N LEU A 91 0.17 -4.74 5.32
CA LEU A 91 0.71 -4.94 3.97
C LEU A 91 1.27 -3.65 3.37
N GLU A 92 0.54 -2.53 3.54
CA GLU A 92 0.96 -1.20 3.05
C GLU A 92 2.30 -0.78 3.66
N ARG A 93 2.41 -0.82 4.99
CA ARG A 93 3.66 -0.48 5.69
C ARG A 93 4.80 -1.40 5.32
N ALA A 94 4.54 -2.70 5.26
CA ALA A 94 5.55 -3.68 4.91
C ALA A 94 6.06 -3.50 3.48
N ARG A 95 5.18 -3.12 2.54
CA ARG A 95 5.57 -2.81 1.17
C ARG A 95 6.49 -1.60 1.13
N ALA A 96 6.16 -0.54 1.86
CA ALA A 96 7.01 0.65 1.94
C ALA A 96 8.42 0.32 2.44
N VAL A 97 8.54 -0.55 3.46
CA VAL A 97 9.84 -1.04 3.95
C VAL A 97 10.55 -1.90 2.90
N ALA A 98 9.84 -2.81 2.23
CA ALA A 98 10.42 -3.68 1.21
C ALA A 98 10.95 -2.92 -0.01
N VAL A 99 10.25 -1.86 -0.45
CA VAL A 99 10.72 -0.99 -1.55
C VAL A 99 12.02 -0.26 -1.18
N GLN A 100 12.17 0.18 0.07
CA GLN A 100 13.38 0.89 0.51
C GLN A 100 14.63 0.01 0.55
N VAL A 101 14.45 -1.30 0.70
CA VAL A 101 15.55 -2.27 0.78
C VAL A 101 15.80 -2.95 -0.57
N ALA A 102 14.90 -2.79 -1.54
CA ALA A 102 15.11 -3.27 -2.90
C ALA A 102 16.34 -2.57 -3.51
N GLY A 103 17.33 -3.37 -3.90
CA GLY A 103 18.57 -2.90 -4.51
C GLY A 103 18.41 -2.57 -5.99
N ASP A 104 19.46 -2.89 -6.76
CA ASP A 104 19.49 -2.66 -8.20
C ASP A 104 18.41 -3.49 -8.92
N ALA A 105 17.47 -2.81 -9.57
CA ALA A 105 16.36 -3.43 -10.28
C ALA A 105 16.79 -4.33 -11.46
N SER A 106 18.06 -4.26 -11.90
CA SER A 106 18.62 -5.16 -12.90
C SER A 106 19.05 -6.54 -12.36
N ASP A 107 19.09 -6.71 -11.04
CA ASP A 107 19.37 -7.99 -10.41
C ASP A 107 18.07 -8.77 -10.14
N PRO A 108 17.87 -9.94 -10.79
CA PRO A 108 16.66 -10.73 -10.60
C PRO A 108 16.52 -11.28 -9.17
N ALA A 109 17.60 -11.33 -8.38
CA ALA A 109 17.50 -11.71 -6.97
C ALA A 109 16.72 -10.67 -6.14
N GLN A 110 16.62 -9.42 -6.61
CA GLN A 110 15.86 -8.37 -5.91
C GLN A 110 14.35 -8.65 -5.88
N VAL A 111 13.80 -9.37 -6.86
CA VAL A 111 12.38 -9.79 -6.81
C VAL A 111 12.14 -10.72 -5.62
N LYS A 112 13.05 -11.67 -5.38
CA LYS A 112 13.02 -12.57 -4.22
C LYS A 112 13.25 -11.80 -2.91
N GLY A 113 14.25 -10.91 -2.89
CA GLY A 113 14.53 -10.06 -1.73
C GLY A 113 13.33 -9.21 -1.32
N PHE A 114 12.71 -8.54 -2.29
CA PHE A 114 11.49 -7.77 -2.11
C PHE A 114 10.35 -8.63 -1.55
N MET A 115 10.06 -9.78 -2.17
CA MET A 115 8.98 -10.66 -1.73
C MET A 115 9.18 -11.17 -0.31
N SER A 116 10.38 -11.67 -0.01
CA SER A 116 10.73 -12.15 1.33
C SER A 116 10.56 -11.06 2.38
N ARG A 117 11.08 -9.85 2.10
CA ARG A 117 11.01 -8.72 3.02
C ARG A 117 9.58 -8.22 3.21
N TRP A 118 8.81 -8.15 2.13
CA TRP A 118 7.42 -7.71 2.16
C TRP A 118 6.56 -8.65 3.01
N VAL A 119 6.67 -9.96 2.80
CA VAL A 119 5.93 -10.96 3.57
C VAL A 119 6.33 -10.90 5.05
N GLU A 120 7.64 -10.92 5.34
CA GLU A 120 8.17 -10.88 6.71
C GLU A 120 7.65 -9.66 7.48
N GLU A 121 7.84 -8.45 6.94
CA GLU A 121 7.42 -7.21 7.61
C GLU A 121 5.89 -7.09 7.70
N SER A 122 5.14 -7.75 6.80
CA SER A 122 3.67 -7.80 6.86
C SER A 122 3.22 -8.61 8.08
N ILE A 123 3.76 -9.83 8.25
CA ILE A 123 3.40 -10.69 9.37
C ILE A 123 3.88 -10.09 10.69
N LYS A 124 5.08 -9.50 10.72
CA LYS A 124 5.59 -8.76 11.87
C LYS A 124 4.69 -7.59 12.26
N SER A 125 4.30 -6.75 11.31
CA SER A 125 3.40 -5.61 11.56
C SER A 125 2.02 -6.07 12.01
N LEU A 126 1.50 -7.16 11.41
CA LEU A 126 0.22 -7.72 11.78
C LEU A 126 0.25 -8.28 13.20
N ARG A 127 1.31 -8.99 13.59
CA ARG A 127 1.53 -9.49 14.94
C ARG A 127 1.47 -8.38 15.98
N ILE A 128 2.14 -7.24 15.72
CA ILE A 128 2.10 -6.08 16.62
C ILE A 128 0.65 -5.59 16.77
N SER A 129 -0.10 -5.48 15.67
CA SER A 129 -1.49 -5.00 15.69
C SER A 129 -2.51 -5.99 16.30
N THR A 130 -2.14 -7.26 16.43
CA THR A 130 -2.98 -8.38 16.92
C THR A 130 -2.55 -8.89 18.29
N MET A 131 -1.74 -8.10 19.02
CA MET A 131 -1.27 -8.45 20.36
C MET A 131 -0.48 -9.77 20.42
N GLY A 132 0.25 -10.09 19.36
CA GLY A 132 1.15 -11.25 19.32
C GLY A 132 0.62 -12.44 18.52
N ASP A 133 -0.63 -12.42 18.05
CA ASP A 133 -1.22 -13.52 17.26
C ASP A 133 -1.67 -13.06 15.86
N PRO A 134 -0.78 -13.08 14.85
CA PRO A 134 -1.14 -12.68 13.49
C PRO A 134 -2.21 -13.60 12.87
N SER A 135 -2.30 -14.87 13.29
CA SER A 135 -3.27 -15.85 12.79
C SER A 135 -4.71 -15.49 13.13
N SER A 136 -4.92 -14.70 14.19
CA SER A 136 -6.24 -14.18 14.57
C SER A 136 -6.87 -13.22 13.53
N ALA A 137 -6.06 -12.58 12.68
CA ALA A 137 -6.53 -11.66 11.65
C ALA A 137 -6.28 -12.18 10.23
N LEU A 138 -5.19 -12.92 10.03
CA LEU A 138 -4.84 -13.51 8.75
C LEU A 138 -4.27 -14.91 9.00
N PRO A 139 -5.05 -15.98 8.82
CA PRO A 139 -4.52 -17.34 8.88
C PRO A 139 -3.44 -17.58 7.81
N LYS A 140 -2.46 -18.43 8.11
CA LYS A 140 -1.35 -18.76 7.21
C LYS A 140 -1.79 -19.10 5.78
N ASP A 141 -2.72 -20.04 5.63
CA ASP A 141 -3.21 -20.47 4.31
C ASP A 141 -3.90 -19.32 3.54
N THR A 142 -4.54 -18.40 4.27
CA THR A 142 -5.14 -17.20 3.68
C THR A 142 -4.06 -16.20 3.27
N ALA A 143 -2.97 -16.07 4.04
CA ALA A 143 -1.83 -15.24 3.68
C ALA A 143 -1.14 -15.73 2.39
N GLU A 144 -0.92 -17.04 2.25
CA GLU A 144 -0.35 -17.64 1.04
C GLU A 144 -1.19 -17.29 -0.20
N ARG A 145 -2.51 -17.54 -0.13
CA ARG A 145 -3.43 -17.18 -1.21
C ARG A 145 -3.43 -15.68 -1.50
N LEU A 146 -3.37 -14.85 -0.46
CA LEU A 146 -3.36 -13.39 -0.61
C LEU A 146 -2.12 -12.91 -1.37
N PHE A 147 -0.92 -13.37 -1.00
CA PHE A 147 0.30 -12.95 -1.69
C PHE A 147 0.38 -13.47 -3.13
N HIS A 148 -0.08 -14.68 -3.41
CA HIS A 148 -0.21 -15.17 -4.79
C HIS A 148 -1.15 -14.30 -5.62
N ARG A 149 -2.33 -13.97 -5.08
CA ARG A 149 -3.32 -13.13 -5.77
C ARG A 149 -2.82 -11.70 -6.03
N LEU A 150 -2.07 -11.13 -5.08
CA LEU A 150 -1.41 -9.84 -5.27
C LEU A 150 -0.37 -9.91 -6.40
N LEU A 151 0.46 -10.96 -6.44
CA LEU A 151 1.43 -11.18 -7.51
C LEU A 151 0.77 -11.33 -8.89
N GLU A 152 -0.28 -12.15 -8.99
CA GLU A 152 -1.05 -12.35 -10.22
C GLU A 152 -1.64 -11.04 -10.76
N ARG A 153 -1.97 -10.11 -9.86
CA ARG A 153 -2.48 -8.77 -10.21
C ARG A 153 -1.37 -7.72 -10.41
N GLY A 154 -0.11 -8.15 -10.47
CA GLY A 154 1.01 -7.29 -10.82
C GLY A 154 1.40 -6.27 -9.74
N THR A 155 1.23 -6.58 -8.44
CA THR A 155 1.53 -5.62 -7.36
C THR A 155 3.02 -5.43 -7.05
N LEU A 156 3.90 -6.15 -7.77
CA LEU A 156 5.34 -5.92 -7.67
C LEU A 156 5.71 -4.53 -8.18
N PRO A 157 6.77 -3.92 -7.61
CA PRO A 157 7.35 -2.70 -8.14
C PRO A 157 7.63 -2.81 -9.64
N ILE A 158 7.15 -1.84 -10.43
CA ILE A 158 7.40 -1.78 -11.88
C ILE A 158 8.89 -1.91 -12.20
N PRO A 159 9.82 -1.20 -11.52
CA PRO A 159 11.25 -1.33 -11.84
C PRO A 159 11.77 -2.77 -11.74
N LEU A 160 11.29 -3.56 -10.76
CA LEU A 160 11.73 -4.93 -10.55
C LEU A 160 11.20 -5.91 -11.61
N THR A 161 10.11 -5.57 -12.30
CA THR A 161 9.48 -6.43 -13.33
C THR A 161 9.72 -5.93 -14.75
N ALA A 162 10.13 -4.68 -14.92
CA ALA A 162 10.37 -4.08 -16.23
C ALA A 162 11.45 -4.83 -17.04
N GLN A 163 12.51 -5.32 -16.38
CA GLN A 163 13.61 -6.02 -17.05
C GLN A 163 13.47 -7.54 -17.07
N HIS A 164 12.82 -8.12 -16.06
CA HIS A 164 12.76 -9.58 -15.87
C HIS A 164 11.38 -10.19 -16.12
N GLY A 165 10.36 -9.36 -16.33
CA GLY A 165 8.98 -9.80 -16.41
C GLY A 165 8.38 -10.14 -15.03
N PRO A 166 7.10 -10.58 -15.02
CA PRO A 166 6.45 -11.05 -13.81
C PRO A 166 7.02 -12.41 -13.35
N PRO A 167 6.95 -12.73 -12.03
CA PRO A 167 7.26 -14.06 -11.54
C PRO A 167 6.29 -15.10 -12.13
N PRO A 168 6.68 -16.39 -12.15
CA PRO A 168 5.85 -17.46 -12.67
C PRO A 168 4.57 -17.61 -11.83
N PRO A 169 3.47 -18.09 -12.43
CA PRO A 169 2.25 -18.38 -11.69
C PRO A 169 2.51 -19.46 -10.63
N ASN A 170 1.84 -19.36 -9.48
CA ASN A 170 2.01 -20.27 -8.33
C ASN A 170 3.47 -20.40 -7.87
N TRP A 171 4.18 -19.27 -7.79
CA TRP A 171 5.60 -19.26 -7.45
C TRP A 171 5.86 -19.85 -6.04
N PRO A 172 6.49 -21.05 -5.92
CA PRO A 172 6.61 -21.78 -4.64
C PRO A 172 7.35 -21.02 -3.52
N PHE A 173 8.07 -19.96 -3.93
CA PHE A 173 8.80 -19.10 -3.03
C PHE A 173 7.87 -18.30 -2.10
N VAL A 174 6.64 -18.00 -2.53
CA VAL A 174 5.65 -17.28 -1.73
C VAL A 174 5.28 -18.11 -0.49
N GLU A 175 4.96 -19.38 -0.65
CA GLU A 175 4.63 -20.30 0.44
C GLU A 175 5.81 -20.45 1.39
N TYR A 176 7.03 -20.53 0.85
CA TYR A 176 8.24 -20.56 1.65
C TYR A 176 8.37 -19.29 2.52
N CYS A 177 8.27 -18.10 1.93
CA CYS A 177 8.36 -16.83 2.66
C CYS A 177 7.27 -16.71 3.73
N VAL A 178 6.04 -17.08 3.41
CA VAL A 178 4.93 -17.05 4.38
C VAL A 178 5.19 -18.06 5.50
N HIS A 179 5.57 -19.29 5.19
CA HIS A 179 5.86 -20.31 6.18
C HIS A 179 6.96 -19.90 7.16
N VAL A 180 8.09 -19.41 6.66
CA VAL A 180 9.21 -18.94 7.49
C VAL A 180 8.79 -17.77 8.36
N SER A 181 8.00 -16.83 7.83
CA SER A 181 7.53 -15.66 8.57
C SER A 181 6.63 -16.03 9.75
N TYR A 182 5.65 -16.93 9.55
CA TYR A 182 4.82 -17.42 10.66
C TYR A 182 5.64 -18.21 11.69
N LEU A 183 6.55 -19.09 11.25
CA LEU A 183 7.41 -19.83 12.17
C LEU A 183 8.25 -18.92 13.08
N ASN A 184 8.82 -17.85 12.52
CA ASN A 184 9.61 -16.88 13.28
C ASN A 184 8.76 -16.15 14.31
N HIS A 185 7.53 -15.78 13.96
CA HIS A 185 6.67 -14.98 14.82
C HIS A 185 5.84 -15.78 15.84
N ASP A 186 5.50 -17.03 15.54
CA ASP A 186 4.84 -17.94 16.49
C ASP A 186 5.79 -18.36 17.63
N ARG A 187 7.06 -18.62 17.31
CA ARG A 187 8.09 -18.96 18.32
C ARG A 187 8.32 -17.83 19.30
N GLU A 188 8.36 -16.60 18.81
CA GLU A 188 8.51 -15.42 19.67
C GLU A 188 7.28 -15.22 20.56
N ALA A 189 6.07 -15.48 20.05
CA ALA A 189 4.85 -15.44 20.86
C ALA A 189 4.92 -16.48 21.99
N ALA A 190 5.30 -17.71 21.68
CA ALA A 190 5.48 -18.78 22.66
C ALA A 190 6.58 -18.46 23.70
N ALA A 191 7.69 -17.85 23.27
CA ALA A 191 8.78 -17.44 24.17
C ALA A 191 8.36 -16.28 25.08
N SER A 192 7.59 -15.32 24.57
CA SER A 192 7.10 -14.15 25.31
C SER A 192 6.08 -14.56 26.37
N ALA A 193 5.17 -15.48 26.04
CA ALA A 193 4.20 -16.04 26.99
C ALA A 193 4.88 -16.74 28.18
N LYS A 194 6.03 -17.39 27.96
CA LYS A 194 6.82 -18.01 29.04
C LYS A 194 7.47 -16.99 29.97
N ARG A 195 7.77 -15.77 29.50
CA ARG A 195 8.38 -14.71 30.31
C ARG A 195 7.34 -13.96 31.15
N SER A 196 6.15 -13.73 30.63
CA SER A 196 5.07 -13.03 31.37
C SER A 196 4.47 -13.88 32.50
N GLY A 197 4.53 -15.21 32.41
CA GLY A 197 3.98 -16.12 33.41
C GLY A 197 4.74 -16.22 34.75
N LYS A 198 5.89 -15.56 34.93
CA LYS A 198 6.78 -15.78 36.10
C LYS A 198 6.81 -14.65 37.13
N GLY A 199 5.98 -13.62 37.00
CA GLY A 199 6.02 -12.41 37.86
C GLY A 199 4.84 -12.17 38.81
N PHE A 200 3.66 -12.74 38.60
CA PHE A 200 2.48 -12.42 39.42
C PHE A 200 2.26 -13.45 40.53
N GLY A 201 3.04 -13.31 41.60
CA GLY A 201 2.91 -14.18 42.77
C GLY A 201 3.52 -13.62 44.04
N ARG A 202 2.89 -12.60 44.63
CA ARG A 202 2.67 -12.46 46.10
C ARG A 202 1.90 -11.19 46.48
N GLY A 203 0.69 -11.03 45.94
CA GLY A 203 -0.31 -10.12 46.49
C GLY A 203 -1.22 -10.87 47.46
N LYS A 204 -0.87 -10.91 48.74
CA LYS A 204 -1.64 -11.56 49.81
C LYS A 204 -2.85 -10.69 50.17
N GLY A 205 -3.93 -10.76 49.39
CA GLY A 205 -5.19 -10.06 49.65
C GLY A 205 -6.25 -10.99 50.23
N ARG A 206 -6.53 -10.83 51.53
CA ARG A 206 -7.59 -11.52 52.27
C ARG A 206 -8.98 -11.10 51.77
N GLY A 207 -9.83 -12.10 51.54
CA GLY A 207 -11.21 -12.14 52.02
C GLY A 207 -12.23 -11.20 51.39
N HIS A 208 -13.15 -11.76 50.60
CA HIS A 208 -14.57 -11.52 50.83
C HIS A 208 -15.37 -12.71 50.26
N GLU A 209 -16.04 -13.43 51.17
CA GLU A 209 -16.98 -14.51 50.89
C GLU A 209 -18.24 -14.01 50.18
N ASP A 210 -18.86 -14.94 49.46
CA ASP A 210 -20.30 -15.11 49.27
C ASP A 210 -21.13 -13.99 48.63
N ARG A 211 -21.49 -14.23 47.36
CA ARG A 211 -22.92 -14.29 47.02
C ARG A 211 -23.16 -15.11 45.75
N LEU A 212 -23.56 -16.36 45.95
CA LEU A 212 -24.29 -17.15 44.97
C LEU A 212 -25.60 -16.42 44.63
N ALA A 213 -25.78 -16.06 43.37
CA ALA A 213 -27.08 -15.69 42.83
C ALA A 213 -27.24 -16.33 41.44
N GLN A 214 -28.34 -17.05 41.32
CA GLN A 214 -28.78 -17.88 40.21
C GLN A 214 -28.83 -17.10 38.88
N CYS A 215 -28.54 -17.81 37.77
CA CYS A 215 -28.99 -17.40 36.44
C CYS A 215 -30.42 -17.92 36.24
N PRO A 216 -31.42 -17.05 36.02
CA PRO A 216 -32.63 -17.45 35.32
C PRO A 216 -32.41 -17.28 33.81
N GLU A 217 -32.63 -18.38 33.09
CA GLU A 217 -33.15 -18.32 31.73
C GLU A 217 -34.49 -17.59 31.76
N ASP A 218 -34.63 -16.48 31.01
CA ASP A 218 -35.82 -16.16 30.23
C ASP A 218 -35.69 -14.78 29.58
N ALA A 219 -35.90 -14.75 28.26
CA ALA A 219 -35.99 -13.55 27.45
C ALA A 219 -37.25 -12.74 27.79
N PRO A 220 -37.23 -11.40 27.59
CA PRO A 220 -38.15 -10.87 26.59
C PRO A 220 -37.59 -9.75 25.71
N LYS A 221 -38.19 -9.68 24.52
CA LYS A 221 -38.03 -8.65 23.48
C LYS A 221 -38.20 -7.24 24.05
N LEU A 222 -37.28 -6.33 23.73
CA LEU A 222 -37.48 -4.89 23.90
C LEU A 222 -37.11 -4.12 22.62
N LYS A 223 -38.17 -3.54 22.06
CA LYS A 223 -38.28 -2.30 21.29
C LYS A 223 -36.98 -1.53 21.03
N VAL A 224 -36.72 -1.32 19.74
CA VAL A 224 -35.91 -0.24 19.21
C VAL A 224 -36.68 1.07 19.41
N GLU A 225 -36.26 1.90 20.36
CA GLU A 225 -36.60 3.33 20.39
C GLU A 225 -35.34 4.12 20.02
N ALA A 226 -35.47 4.89 18.95
CA ALA A 226 -34.46 5.82 18.46
C ALA A 226 -34.25 6.90 19.52
N LYS A 227 -33.02 7.02 20.00
CA LYS A 227 -32.57 8.12 20.83
C LYS A 227 -31.60 8.95 19.99
N ASP A 228 -32.08 10.10 19.55
CA ASP A 228 -31.26 11.16 18.98
C ASP A 228 -30.30 11.64 20.07
N GLU A 229 -29.00 11.36 19.89
CA GLU A 229 -27.92 11.95 20.69
C GLU A 229 -27.28 13.09 19.89
N GLU A 230 -27.74 14.29 20.23
CA GLU A 230 -27.15 15.58 19.89
C GLU A 230 -25.81 15.71 20.63
N HIS A 231 -24.70 15.46 19.93
CA HIS A 231 -23.36 15.71 20.45
C HIS A 231 -23.02 17.20 20.32
N ALA A 232 -23.10 17.91 21.44
CA ALA A 232 -22.51 19.23 21.61
C ALA A 232 -20.98 19.15 21.40
N VAL A 233 -20.50 19.84 20.37
CA VAL A 233 -19.08 20.09 20.12
C VAL A 233 -18.62 21.16 21.10
N THR A 234 -17.83 20.77 22.10
CA THR A 234 -17.04 21.70 22.90
C THR A 234 -15.72 21.95 22.19
N ASP A 235 -15.55 23.18 21.72
CA ASP A 235 -14.33 23.76 21.19
C ASP A 235 -13.31 23.95 22.32
N GLU A 236 -12.39 23.00 22.47
CA GLU A 236 -11.22 23.16 23.33
C GLU A 236 -9.98 23.42 22.47
N THR A 237 -9.54 24.67 22.51
CA THR A 237 -8.33 25.19 21.90
C THR A 237 -7.09 24.59 22.59
N PRO A 238 -6.18 23.89 21.89
CA PRO A 238 -4.95 23.38 22.50
C PRO A 238 -3.94 24.53 22.73
N LYS A 239 -3.45 24.65 23.96
CA LYS A 239 -2.24 25.43 24.29
C LYS A 239 -1.02 24.76 23.68
N GLU A 240 -0.28 25.50 22.86
CA GLU A 240 1.09 25.16 22.48
C GLU A 240 2.02 25.31 23.70
N GLU A 241 2.46 24.19 24.26
CA GLU A 241 3.66 24.14 25.09
C GLU A 241 4.85 23.75 24.20
N VAL A 242 5.76 24.71 24.02
CA VAL A 242 7.06 24.52 23.39
C VAL A 242 7.97 23.84 24.42
N GLY A 243 8.18 22.54 24.25
CA GLY A 243 9.16 21.77 24.99
C GLY A 243 10.37 21.45 24.12
N ASP A 244 11.49 22.14 24.39
CA ASP A 244 12.82 21.80 23.87
C ASP A 244 13.25 20.42 24.41
N ALA A 245 13.45 19.46 23.50
CA ALA A 245 14.02 18.16 23.81
C ALA A 245 15.26 17.94 22.94
N ASP A 246 16.42 18.11 23.58
CA ASP A 246 17.73 17.71 23.07
C ASP A 246 17.74 16.20 22.78
N HIS A 247 18.00 15.85 21.52
CA HIS A 247 18.16 14.47 21.07
C HIS A 247 19.64 14.07 21.14
N ASP A 248 19.97 13.27 22.16
CA ASP A 248 21.21 12.48 22.20
C ASP A 248 21.16 11.37 21.14
N ALA A 249 22.00 11.51 20.12
CA ALA A 249 22.19 10.55 19.05
C ALA A 249 23.19 9.46 19.48
N GLU A 250 22.71 8.41 20.15
CA GLU A 250 23.50 7.19 20.33
C GLU A 250 23.44 6.28 19.09
N SER A 251 24.55 6.29 18.35
CA SER A 251 25.20 5.19 17.63
C SER A 251 24.45 3.84 17.58
N LEU A 252 23.66 3.62 16.53
CA LEU A 252 23.21 2.27 16.14
C LEU A 252 24.36 1.54 15.42
N GLY A 253 24.92 0.55 16.10
CA GLY A 253 25.92 -0.36 15.55
C GLY A 253 25.36 -1.17 14.39
N VAL A 254 26.06 -1.08 13.25
CA VAL A 254 25.84 -1.90 12.07
C VAL A 254 26.17 -3.36 12.41
N VAL A 255 25.15 -4.18 12.60
CA VAL A 255 25.28 -5.64 12.65
C VAL A 255 25.47 -6.11 11.21
N ARG A 256 26.71 -6.49 10.85
CA ARG A 256 26.97 -7.29 9.66
C ARG A 256 26.29 -8.64 9.86
N VAL A 257 25.31 -8.95 9.01
CA VAL A 257 24.74 -10.29 8.89
C VAL A 257 25.66 -11.05 7.94
N ASP A 258 26.25 -12.15 8.42
CA ASP A 258 27.02 -13.07 7.58
C ASP A 258 26.07 -13.82 6.64
N ASP A 259 26.08 -13.47 5.34
CA ASP A 259 25.35 -14.12 4.24
C ASP A 259 25.96 -15.49 3.84
N GLY A 260 26.11 -16.39 4.82
CA GLY A 260 26.69 -17.72 4.64
C GLY A 260 25.69 -18.88 4.60
N GLY A 261 24.41 -18.61 4.32
CA GLY A 261 23.38 -19.64 4.27
C GLY A 261 23.34 -20.35 2.91
N ASP A 262 23.49 -21.68 2.90
CA ASP A 262 23.22 -22.55 1.75
C ASP A 262 21.86 -22.18 1.13
N VAL A 263 21.91 -21.52 -0.03
CA VAL A 263 20.70 -21.18 -0.77
C VAL A 263 20.10 -22.50 -1.29
N PRO A 264 18.85 -22.85 -0.97
CA PRO A 264 18.28 -24.11 -1.41
C PRO A 264 18.26 -24.19 -2.94
N ARG A 265 18.60 -25.36 -3.48
CA ARG A 265 18.81 -25.66 -4.91
C ARG A 265 17.68 -25.25 -5.86
N TRP A 266 16.45 -25.03 -5.36
CA TRP A 266 15.35 -24.47 -6.18
C TRP A 266 15.61 -23.02 -6.62
N ALA A 267 16.55 -22.31 -5.99
CA ALA A 267 16.84 -20.92 -6.31
C ALA A 267 17.51 -20.72 -7.68
N ASP A 268 18.30 -21.69 -8.13
CA ASP A 268 18.94 -21.71 -9.46
C ASP A 268 17.98 -22.18 -10.55
N ASP A 269 17.08 -23.10 -10.19
CA ASP A 269 16.10 -23.74 -11.09
C ASP A 269 15.20 -22.70 -11.78
N TRP A 270 14.82 -21.64 -11.05
CA TRP A 270 13.96 -20.59 -11.60
C TRP A 270 14.62 -19.74 -12.70
N ARG A 271 15.95 -19.50 -12.65
CA ARG A 271 16.63 -18.78 -13.74
C ARG A 271 16.66 -19.61 -15.01
N GLU A 272 16.75 -20.94 -14.87
CA GLU A 272 16.70 -21.86 -16.01
C GLU A 272 15.27 -21.97 -16.55
N GLU A 273 14.25 -21.98 -15.68
CA GLU A 273 12.85 -22.07 -16.07
C GLU A 273 12.35 -20.79 -16.77
N ALA A 274 12.78 -19.60 -16.32
CA ALA A 274 12.52 -18.31 -16.98
C ALA A 274 13.19 -18.23 -18.36
N ARG A 275 14.44 -18.71 -18.49
CA ARG A 275 15.12 -18.82 -19.79
C ARG A 275 14.43 -19.84 -20.71
N ALA A 276 13.91 -20.94 -20.15
CA ALA A 276 13.19 -21.95 -20.92
C ALA A 276 11.82 -21.45 -21.44
N THR A 277 11.14 -20.56 -20.71
CA THR A 277 9.89 -19.94 -21.18
C THR A 277 10.14 -18.87 -22.24
N GLU A 278 11.26 -18.15 -22.17
CA GLU A 278 11.66 -17.15 -23.18
C GLU A 278 12.14 -17.79 -24.50
N ALA A 279 12.60 -19.04 -24.46
CA ALA A 279 13.08 -19.80 -25.62
C ALA A 279 11.95 -20.38 -26.51
N GLN A 280 10.68 -20.17 -26.20
CA GLN A 280 9.61 -20.49 -27.15
C GLN A 280 9.62 -19.46 -28.30
N PRO A 281 9.87 -19.87 -29.56
CA PRO A 281 9.81 -18.94 -30.67
C PRO A 281 8.39 -18.38 -30.76
N ARG A 282 8.25 -17.08 -30.52
CA ARG A 282 7.03 -16.33 -30.84
C ARG A 282 6.67 -16.64 -32.28
N ALA A 283 5.63 -17.45 -32.48
CA ALA A 283 5.08 -17.72 -33.79
C ALA A 283 4.79 -16.36 -34.44
N ALA A 284 5.43 -16.12 -35.59
CA ALA A 284 5.31 -14.88 -36.34
C ALA A 284 3.84 -14.58 -36.60
N LEU A 285 3.32 -13.54 -35.96
CA LEU A 285 2.02 -12.99 -36.30
C LEU A 285 2.13 -12.42 -37.73
N PRO A 286 1.23 -12.78 -38.65
CA PRO A 286 1.24 -12.23 -40.00
C PRO A 286 1.00 -10.72 -39.95
N GLY A 287 1.79 -10.01 -40.74
CA GLY A 287 2.04 -8.57 -40.69
C GLY A 287 0.81 -7.68 -40.62
N ARG A 288 0.93 -6.65 -39.79
CA ARG A 288 0.08 -5.46 -39.81
C ARG A 288 0.97 -4.28 -40.18
N GLU A 289 1.28 -4.17 -41.47
CA GLU A 289 1.82 -2.94 -42.06
C GLU A 289 0.69 -1.90 -42.06
N GLY A 290 0.87 -0.84 -41.27
CA GLY A 290 -0.10 0.25 -41.15
C GLY A 290 0.53 1.39 -40.36
N GLY A 291 1.14 2.32 -41.10
CA GLY A 291 2.00 3.38 -40.60
C GLY A 291 1.40 4.28 -39.53
N TRP A 292 2.25 4.61 -38.56
CA TRP A 292 2.09 5.72 -37.64
C TRP A 292 3.38 6.56 -37.64
N ASP A 293 3.82 6.97 -38.82
CA ASP A 293 4.65 8.18 -38.95
C ASP A 293 3.69 9.37 -38.93
N ARG A 294 3.50 9.95 -37.75
CA ARG A 294 3.01 11.32 -37.63
C ARG A 294 4.07 12.11 -36.87
N ASP A 295 4.87 12.82 -37.66
CA ASP A 295 5.59 14.02 -37.25
C ASP A 295 4.66 14.94 -36.48
N TRP A 296 4.92 15.09 -35.18
CA TRP A 296 4.37 16.18 -34.39
C TRP A 296 5.33 17.37 -34.50
N ASP A 297 5.14 18.14 -35.56
CA ASP A 297 5.80 19.43 -35.78
C ASP A 297 5.15 20.50 -34.87
N TRP A 298 5.84 20.84 -33.78
CA TRP A 298 5.39 21.78 -32.75
C TRP A 298 5.62 23.26 -33.10
N ASP A 299 6.16 23.58 -34.28
CA ASP A 299 6.61 24.94 -34.61
C ASP A 299 5.61 25.81 -35.42
N ARG A 300 4.34 25.41 -35.51
CA ARG A 300 3.28 26.28 -36.08
C ARG A 300 2.54 27.06 -35.02
N GLY A 301 2.94 28.33 -34.85
CA GLY A 301 2.21 29.34 -34.10
C GLY A 301 0.77 29.55 -34.59
N PRO A 302 -0.12 30.10 -33.73
CA PRO A 302 -1.55 30.13 -33.98
C PRO A 302 -1.92 31.13 -35.08
N GLY A 303 -2.33 30.61 -36.23
CA GLY A 303 -3.05 31.35 -37.26
C GLY A 303 -4.48 31.64 -36.79
N THR A 304 -4.81 32.92 -36.69
CA THR A 304 -6.16 33.42 -36.43
C THR A 304 -7.09 33.04 -37.58
N HIS A 305 -8.00 32.11 -37.36
CA HIS A 305 -9.19 31.94 -38.18
C HIS A 305 -10.45 32.15 -37.34
N GLU A 306 -11.04 33.34 -37.48
CA GLU A 306 -12.41 33.64 -37.11
C GLU A 306 -13.36 32.72 -37.87
N LEU A 307 -14.05 31.83 -37.17
CA LEU A 307 -15.34 31.28 -37.59
C LEU A 307 -16.20 31.05 -36.33
N THR A 308 -17.05 32.03 -36.03
CA THR A 308 -18.18 31.88 -35.12
C THR A 308 -19.41 31.39 -35.89
N PRO A 309 -20.17 30.43 -35.32
CA PRO A 309 -21.61 30.37 -35.53
C PRO A 309 -22.38 30.66 -34.22
N PRO A 310 -23.63 31.14 -34.31
CA PRO A 310 -24.33 31.74 -33.17
C PRO A 310 -24.94 30.67 -32.26
N PHE A 311 -24.50 30.63 -31.00
CA PHE A 311 -25.20 29.90 -29.95
C PHE A 311 -26.43 30.72 -29.51
N LYS A 312 -27.62 30.19 -29.80
CA LYS A 312 -28.88 30.73 -29.27
C LYS A 312 -28.93 30.49 -27.76
N ARG A 313 -29.03 31.59 -27.02
CA ARG A 313 -29.17 31.65 -25.56
C ARG A 313 -30.53 31.09 -25.14
N ALA A 314 -30.54 29.89 -24.57
CA ALA A 314 -31.72 29.40 -23.84
C ALA A 314 -31.84 30.19 -22.53
N LYS A 315 -33.02 30.77 -22.28
CA LYS A 315 -33.36 31.42 -21.00
C LYS A 315 -33.49 30.34 -19.93
N ALA A 316 -32.54 30.27 -19.00
CA ALA A 316 -32.74 29.61 -17.73
C ALA A 316 -33.55 30.55 -16.81
N GLY A 317 -34.65 30.03 -16.28
CA GLY A 317 -35.52 30.73 -15.32
C GLY A 317 -34.87 30.85 -13.93
N PRO A 318 -35.38 31.75 -13.07
CA PRO A 318 -34.78 32.04 -11.78
C PRO A 318 -35.39 31.16 -10.68
N GLU A 319 -34.74 30.08 -10.27
CA GLU A 319 -35.22 29.31 -9.11
C GLU A 319 -34.16 28.44 -8.42
N TRP A 320 -32.99 28.99 -8.05
CA TRP A 320 -32.03 28.31 -7.17
C TRP A 320 -31.27 29.25 -6.21
N GLN A 321 -31.99 30.17 -5.57
CA GLN A 321 -31.47 30.94 -4.42
C GLN A 321 -32.44 30.81 -3.25
N SER A 322 -32.37 29.67 -2.55
CA SER A 322 -32.88 29.48 -1.18
C SER A 322 -32.45 28.11 -0.67
N ARG A 323 -31.16 27.96 -0.32
CA ARG A 323 -30.70 26.87 0.56
C ARG A 323 -29.29 27.08 1.10
N LEU A 324 -29.08 28.19 1.78
CA LEU A 324 -28.01 28.35 2.77
C LEU A 324 -28.55 29.25 3.87
N ASP A 325 -29.35 28.64 4.73
CA ASP A 325 -29.55 29.05 6.12
C ASP A 325 -30.04 27.81 6.87
N TRP A 326 -29.71 27.76 8.16
CA TRP A 326 -30.03 26.74 9.18
C TRP A 326 -28.98 25.65 9.42
N GLY A 327 -28.35 25.76 10.60
CA GLY A 327 -27.82 24.64 11.39
C GLY A 327 -26.36 24.77 11.73
#